data_AF-A0AA91GT96-F1
#
_entry.id   AF-A0AA91GT96-F1
#
_cell.length_a   1.000
_cell.length_b   1.000
_cell.length_c   1.000
_cell.angle_alpha   90.00
_cell.angle_beta   90.00
_cell.angle_gamma   90.00
#
_symmetry.space_group_name_H-M   'P 1'
#
loop_
_entity.id
_entity.type
_entity.pdbx_description
1 polymer ?
#
loop_
_entity_poly.entity_id
_entity_poly.type
_entity_poly.pdbx_seq_one_letter_code
_entity_poly.pdbx_strand_id
1 'polypeptide(L)'
;MFEQHFLRLDGFTKAERIQMTACVSEAINQAGAWITDFHLYSNILTCINFEVPSANLDKLAASLQQTGLHLSQESLEQLMGPNGSRLKKKELLGTLQITFIHNEPDLLREVPAVPG
;
A
#
# COMPACT_ATOMS: atom_id res chain seq x y z
N MET A 1 16.49 -0.95 23.23
CA MET A 1 15.75 -1.67 22.17
C MET A 1 15.23 -0.61 21.22
N PHE A 2 15.79 -0.46 20.02
CA PHE A 2 15.33 0.56 19.09
C PHE A 2 14.01 0.09 18.51
N GLU A 3 12.90 0.70 18.94
CA GLU A 3 11.59 0.45 18.34
C GLU A 3 11.67 0.93 16.87
N GLN A 4 11.81 -0.02 15.96
CA GLN A 4 11.69 0.27 14.55
C GLN A 4 10.21 0.54 14.25
N HIS A 5 9.83 1.81 14.29
CA HIS A 5 8.54 2.24 13.77
C HIS A 5 8.47 1.90 12.28
N PHE A 6 7.58 0.97 11.95
CA PHE A 6 7.28 0.50 10.60
C PHE A 6 5.83 0.80 10.30
N LEU A 7 5.56 1.38 9.13
CA LEU A 7 4.20 1.75 8.75
C LEU A 7 3.56 0.60 8.00
N ARG A 8 2.48 0.07 8.54
CA ARG A 8 1.68 -0.92 7.83
C ARG A 8 0.40 -0.24 7.38
N LEU A 9 0.32 -0.01 6.07
CA LEU A 9 -0.84 0.56 5.43
C LEU A 9 -1.55 -0.54 4.67
N ASP A 10 -2.85 -0.62 4.87
CA ASP A 10 -3.73 -1.56 4.21
C ASP A 10 -4.79 -0.72 3.48
N GLY A 11 -4.93 -0.97 2.19
CA GLY A 11 -5.88 -0.29 1.34
C GLY A 11 -6.61 -1.27 0.45
N PHE A 12 -7.83 -0.92 0.07
CA PHE A 12 -8.62 -1.70 -0.86
C PHE A 12 -9.18 -0.82 -1.97
N THR A 13 -9.35 -1.42 -3.15
CA THR A 13 -9.89 -0.72 -4.31
C THR A 13 -10.65 -1.67 -5.22
N LYS A 14 -11.56 -1.11 -6.01
CA LYS A 14 -12.23 -1.80 -7.13
C LYS A 14 -11.67 -1.36 -8.49
N ALA A 15 -10.65 -0.52 -8.50
CA ALA A 15 -10.01 -0.05 -9.72
C ALA A 15 -9.12 -1.14 -10.34
N GLU A 16 -8.88 -1.00 -11.64
CA GLU A 16 -7.97 -1.84 -12.41
C GLU A 16 -6.56 -1.86 -11.80
N ARG A 17 -5.96 -3.05 -11.70
CA ARG A 17 -4.69 -3.24 -10.98
C ARG A 17 -3.59 -2.35 -11.51
N ILE A 18 -3.37 -2.39 -12.83
CA ILE A 18 -2.25 -1.67 -13.46
C ILE A 18 -2.42 -0.16 -13.27
N GLN A 19 -3.64 0.34 -13.46
CA GLN A 19 -3.96 1.76 -13.30
C GLN A 19 -3.77 2.20 -11.84
N MET A 20 -4.30 1.45 -10.88
CA MET A 20 -4.14 1.80 -9.47
C MET A 20 -2.68 1.74 -9.03
N THR A 21 -1.93 0.72 -9.42
CA THR A 21 -0.50 0.64 -9.08
C THR A 21 0.27 1.83 -9.62
N ALA A 22 -0.03 2.27 -10.86
CA ALA A 22 0.55 3.49 -11.42
C ALA A 22 0.14 4.74 -10.64
N CYS A 23 -1.15 4.91 -10.33
CA CYS A 23 -1.65 6.04 -9.54
C CYS A 23 -1.05 6.10 -8.13
N VAL A 24 -0.94 4.97 -7.45
CA VAL A 24 -0.34 4.87 -6.12
C VAL A 24 1.15 5.15 -6.18
N SER A 25 1.85 4.61 -7.18
CA SER A 25 3.27 4.88 -7.36
C SER A 25 3.53 6.37 -7.56
N GLU A 26 2.75 7.02 -8.43
CA GLU A 26 2.81 8.47 -8.66
C GLU A 26 2.50 9.25 -7.37
N ALA A 27 1.45 8.86 -6.63
CA ALA A 27 1.07 9.49 -5.37
C ALA A 27 2.17 9.41 -4.29
N ILE A 28 2.84 8.27 -4.18
CA ILE A 28 3.98 8.06 -3.27
C ILE A 28 5.14 9.00 -3.68
N ASN A 29 5.48 9.04 -4.97
CA ASN A 29 6.54 9.92 -5.48
C ASN A 29 6.20 11.41 -5.27
N GLN A 30 4.97 11.83 -5.55
CA GLN A 30 4.50 13.21 -5.35
C GLN A 30 4.47 13.63 -3.88
N ALA A 31 4.22 12.68 -2.97
CA ALA A 31 4.33 12.90 -1.54
C ALA A 31 5.79 13.10 -1.07
N GLY A 32 6.79 12.86 -1.94
CA GLY A 32 8.20 12.90 -1.57
C GLY A 32 8.62 11.68 -0.76
N ALA A 33 7.93 10.55 -0.97
CA ALA A 33 8.33 9.23 -0.50
C ALA A 33 8.97 8.46 -1.66
N TRP A 34 9.84 7.51 -1.33
CA TRP A 34 10.55 6.69 -2.29
C TRP A 34 10.07 5.25 -2.23
N ILE A 35 9.75 4.65 -3.36
CA ILE A 35 9.39 3.23 -3.43
C ILE A 35 10.69 2.43 -3.39
N THR A 36 10.86 1.62 -2.35
CA THR A 36 12.03 0.77 -2.20
C THR A 36 11.86 -0.53 -2.96
N ASP A 37 10.63 -1.06 -3.00
CA ASP A 37 10.34 -2.36 -3.58
C ASP A 37 8.83 -2.54 -3.80
N PHE A 38 8.44 -3.43 -4.73
CA PHE A 38 7.04 -3.78 -4.95
C PHE A 38 6.88 -5.26 -5.29
N HIS A 39 5.88 -5.89 -4.69
CA HIS A 39 5.57 -7.30 -4.83
C HIS A 39 4.13 -7.48 -5.31
N LEU A 40 3.99 -8.10 -6.48
CA LEU A 40 2.71 -8.50 -7.06
C LEU A 40 2.48 -9.97 -6.69
N TYR A 41 1.74 -10.25 -5.62
CA TYR A 41 1.50 -11.61 -5.17
C TYR A 41 0.46 -12.33 -6.05
N SER A 42 -0.66 -11.65 -6.35
CA SER A 42 -1.79 -12.19 -7.11
C SER A 42 -2.52 -11.09 -7.87
N ASN A 43 -3.50 -11.45 -8.70
CA ASN A 43 -4.43 -10.48 -9.30
C ASN A 43 -5.26 -9.71 -8.26
N ILE A 44 -5.34 -10.22 -7.02
CA ILE A 44 -6.10 -9.64 -5.92
C ILE A 44 -5.25 -8.86 -4.90
N LEU A 45 -3.91 -8.96 -4.93
CA LEU A 45 -3.05 -8.42 -3.88
C LEU A 45 -1.72 -7.90 -4.43
N THR A 46 -1.39 -6.67 -4.08
CA THR A 46 -0.07 -6.06 -4.34
C THR A 46 0.45 -5.43 -3.05
N CYS A 47 1.72 -5.64 -2.74
CA CYS A 47 2.41 -4.95 -1.66
C CYS A 47 3.45 -3.99 -2.24
N ILE A 48 3.53 -2.78 -1.71
CA ILE A 48 4.49 -1.77 -2.11
C ILE A 48 5.26 -1.36 -0.87
N ASN A 49 6.56 -1.58 -0.87
CA ASN A 49 7.45 -1.09 0.17
C ASN A 49 7.96 0.29 -0.22
N PHE A 50 7.89 1.23 0.72
CA PHE A 50 8.31 2.60 0.51
C PHE A 50 9.00 3.15 1.75
N GLU A 51 9.77 4.20 1.54
CA GLU A 51 10.39 4.97 2.59
C GLU A 51 9.89 6.41 2.48
N VAL A 52 9.41 6.96 3.59
CA VAL A 52 8.81 8.29 3.63
C VAL A 52 9.46 9.12 4.74
N PRO A 53 9.86 10.37 4.46
CA PRO A 53 10.29 11.28 5.49
C PRO A 53 9.16 11.51 6.50
N SER A 54 9.48 11.54 7.79
CA SER A 54 8.44 11.71 8.82
C SER A 54 7.66 13.02 8.69
N ALA A 55 8.26 14.05 8.09
CA ALA A 55 7.62 15.32 7.75
C ALA A 55 6.57 15.22 6.62
N ASN A 56 6.65 14.20 5.77
CA ASN A 56 5.83 14.04 4.56
C ASN A 56 4.69 13.03 4.72
N LEU A 57 4.50 12.47 5.92
CA LEU A 57 3.48 11.46 6.17
C LEU A 57 2.06 11.94 5.92
N ASP A 58 1.77 13.18 6.34
CA ASP A 58 0.46 13.79 6.15
C ASP A 58 0.17 14.00 4.65
N LYS A 59 1.19 14.44 3.91
CA LYS A 59 1.15 14.57 2.45
C LYS A 59 0.96 13.22 1.76
N LEU A 60 1.64 12.17 2.23
CA LEU A 60 1.47 10.81 1.72
C LEU A 60 0.03 10.31 1.93
N ALA A 61 -0.54 10.54 3.11
CA ALA A 61 -1.92 10.16 3.41
C ALA A 61 -2.90 10.86 2.46
N ALA A 62 -2.74 12.18 2.28
CA ALA A 62 -3.57 12.96 1.37
C ALA A 62 -3.42 12.47 -0.08
N SER A 63 -2.18 12.28 -0.58
CA SER A 63 -1.93 11.80 -1.94
C SER A 63 -2.55 10.40 -2.17
N LEU A 64 -2.42 9.49 -1.21
CA LEU A 64 -3.01 8.14 -1.29
C LEU A 64 -4.54 8.17 -1.27
N GLN A 65 -5.16 9.08 -0.50
CA GLN A 65 -6.62 9.23 -0.53
C GLN A 65 -7.11 9.81 -1.87
N GLN A 66 -6.31 10.66 -2.52
CA GLN A 66 -6.66 11.23 -3.83
C GLN A 66 -6.61 10.22 -4.98
N THR A 67 -5.92 9.08 -4.84
CA THR A 67 -5.91 8.03 -5.87
C THR A 67 -7.22 7.23 -5.94
N GLY A 68 -8.11 7.40 -4.96
CA GLY A 68 -9.30 6.56 -4.80
C GLY A 68 -9.01 5.22 -4.11
N LEU A 69 -7.84 5.08 -3.49
CA LEU A 69 -7.54 3.95 -2.61
C LEU A 69 -8.23 4.15 -1.26
N HIS A 70 -9.06 3.19 -0.87
CA HIS A 70 -9.68 3.21 0.44
C HIS A 70 -8.72 2.63 1.46
N LEU A 71 -8.07 3.49 2.24
CA LEU A 71 -7.21 3.09 3.34
C LEU A 71 -8.05 2.66 4.56
N SER A 72 -7.58 1.63 5.26
CA SER A 72 -8.15 1.20 6.54
C SER A 72 -7.99 2.26 7.61
N GLN A 73 -8.90 2.27 8.59
CA GLN A 73 -8.85 3.23 9.70
C GLN A 73 -7.52 3.16 10.46
N GLU A 74 -7.03 1.94 10.74
CA GLU A 74 -5.71 1.73 11.36
C GLU A 74 -4.57 2.39 10.56
N SER A 75 -4.62 2.34 9.24
CA SER A 75 -3.61 2.95 8.37
C SER A 75 -3.67 4.47 8.40
N LEU A 76 -4.88 5.04 8.48
CA LEU A 76 -5.08 6.47 8.66
C LEU A 76 -4.62 6.94 10.04
N GLU A 77 -4.90 6.18 11.10
CA GLU A 77 -4.41 6.44 12.45
C GLU A 77 -2.89 6.27 12.54
N GLN A 78 -2.30 5.33 11.81
CA GLN A 78 -0.86 5.22 11.68
C GLN A 78 -0.32 6.50 11.03
N LEU A 79 -0.89 6.96 9.92
CA LEU A 79 -0.43 8.14 9.17
C LEU A 79 -0.64 9.48 9.91
N MET A 80 -1.77 9.66 10.59
CA MET A 80 -2.16 10.91 11.26
C MET A 80 -1.98 10.88 12.80
N GLY A 81 -1.59 9.74 13.36
CA GLY A 81 -1.53 9.51 14.80
C GLY A 81 -0.49 10.36 15.52
N PRO A 82 -0.64 10.52 16.86
CA PRO A 82 0.17 11.44 17.65
C PRO A 82 1.66 11.11 17.57
N ASN A 83 2.38 12.06 16.97
CA ASN A 83 3.78 12.05 16.53
C ASN A 83 4.88 11.80 17.60
N GLY A 84 4.53 11.40 18.82
CA GLY A 84 5.44 11.36 19.97
C GLY A 84 6.71 10.53 19.75
N SER A 85 6.62 9.43 18.99
CA SER A 85 7.77 8.56 18.65
C SER A 85 8.26 8.68 17.21
N ARG A 86 7.44 9.20 16.28
CA ARG A 86 7.81 9.41 14.86
C ARG A 86 8.83 10.52 14.67
N LEU A 87 8.76 11.57 15.49
CA LEU A 87 9.64 12.74 15.41
C LEU A 87 11.14 12.42 15.59
N LYS A 88 11.49 11.23 16.11
CA LYS A 88 12.89 10.84 16.29
C LYS A 88 13.54 10.28 15.03
N LYS A 89 12.76 9.83 14.04
CA LYS A 89 13.30 9.28 12.78
C LYS A 89 13.12 10.27 11.65
N LYS A 90 14.20 10.52 10.90
CA LYS A 90 14.14 11.31 9.66
C LYS A 90 13.32 10.60 8.59
N GLU A 91 13.50 9.29 8.48
CA GLU A 91 12.86 8.43 7.47
C GLU A 91 12.17 7.25 8.15
N LEU A 92 11.00 6.89 7.62
CA LEU A 92 10.17 5.80 8.08
C LEU A 92 9.96 4.83 6.93
N LEU A 93 10.23 3.55 7.19
CA LEU A 93 9.89 2.48 6.27
C LEU A 93 8.42 2.12 6.44
N GLY A 94 7.75 1.90 5.33
CA GLY A 94 6.37 1.46 5.29
C GLY A 94 6.11 0.44 4.20
N THR A 95 5.06 -0.34 4.40
CA THR A 95 4.47 -1.20 3.39
C THR A 95 3.03 -0.79 3.18
N LEU A 96 2.64 -0.63 1.93
CA LEU A 96 1.27 -0.46 1.49
C LEU A 96 0.80 -1.75 0.83
N GLN A 97 -0.12 -2.42 1.49
CA GLN A 97 -0.84 -3.56 0.95
C GLN A 97 -2.11 -3.06 0.27
N ILE A 98 -2.26 -3.38 -1.01
CA ILE A 98 -3.42 -3.03 -1.84
C ILE A 98 -4.17 -4.30 -2.18
N THR A 99 -5.40 -4.39 -1.69
CA THR A 99 -6.34 -5.46 -2.01
C THR A 99 -7.26 -5.01 -3.12
N PHE A 100 -7.22 -5.74 -4.21
CA PHE A 100 -7.96 -5.50 -5.43
C PHE A 100 -9.26 -6.29 -5.41
N ILE A 101 -10.36 -5.61 -5.07
CA ILE A 101 -11.72 -6.18 -5.04
C ILE A 101 -12.23 -6.25 -6.48
N HIS A 102 -11.92 -7.35 -7.14
CA HIS A 102 -12.48 -7.72 -8.44
C HIS A 102 -13.56 -8.76 -8.21
N ASN A 103 -14.67 -8.63 -8.93
CA ASN A 103 -15.72 -9.66 -8.96
C ASN A 103 -15.47 -10.66 -10.11
N GLU A 104 -14.22 -10.77 -10.56
CA GLU A 104 -13.82 -11.79 -11.51
C GLU A 104 -13.82 -13.13 -10.78
N PRO A 105 -14.49 -14.15 -11.31
CA PRO A 105 -14.43 -15.48 -10.72
C PRO A 105 -12.96 -15.92 -10.69
N ASP A 106 -12.54 -16.55 -9.60
CA ASP A 106 -11.30 -17.30 -9.55
C ASP A 106 -11.13 -18.06 -10.87
N LEU A 107 -9.93 -17.98 -11.46
CA LEU A 107 -9.52 -18.86 -12.54
C LEU A 107 -9.48 -20.28 -12.00
N LEU A 108 -10.65 -20.91 -11.88
CA LEU A 108 -10.84 -22.34 -11.76
C LEU A 108 -10.25 -22.92 -13.04
N ARG A 109 -8.97 -23.24 -13.00
CA ARG A 109 -8.34 -24.05 -14.04
C ARG A 109 -9.12 -25.36 -14.05
N GLU A 110 -9.84 -25.63 -15.14
CA GLU A 110 -10.36 -26.97 -15.37
C GLU A 110 -9.17 -27.91 -15.38
N VAL A 111 -9.05 -28.73 -14.34
CA VAL A 111 -8.07 -29.81 -14.29
C VAL A 111 -8.51 -30.78 -15.38
N PRO A 112 -7.74 -31.01 -16.46
CA PRO A 112 -8.12 -32.03 -17.43
C PRO A 112 -8.19 -33.36 -16.69
N ALA A 113 -9.30 -34.08 -16.82
CA ALA A 113 -9.42 -35.42 -16.29
C ALA A 113 -8.30 -36.26 -16.88
N VAL A 114 -7.41 -36.77 -16.03
CA VAL A 114 -6.32 -37.67 -16.42
C VAL A 114 -6.99 -38.97 -16.91
N PRO A 115 -6.89 -39.35 -18.19
CA PRO A 115 -7.42 -40.62 -18.64
C PRO A 115 -6.46 -41.74 -18.24
N GLY A 116 -7.02 -42.74 -17.53
CA GLY A 116 -6.65 -44.16 -17.49
C GLY A 116 -5.18 -44.55 -17.57
#